data_AF-A0A6I5PDY3-F1
#
_entry.id   AF-A0A6I5PDY3-F1
#
_cell.length_a   1.000
_cell.length_b   1.000
_cell.length_c   1.000
_cell.angle_alpha   90.00
_cell.angle_beta   90.00
_cell.angle_gamma   90.00
#
_symmetry.space_group_name_H-M   'P 1'
#
loop_
_entity.id
_entity.type
_entity.pdbx_description
1 polymer ?
#
loop_
_entity_poly.entity_id
_entity_poly.type
_entity_poly.pdbx_seq_one_letter_code
_entity_poly.pdbx_strand_id
1 'polypeptide(L)'
;MNKSSSGFTLIELLVVIVIMGVLAAIALPSYLNIRNRATSREAMLLLSSLMREEQAYFVENNDWSSFRGTLATPELSHYEVVIDDFNNHRTQAGESVSGLRLRAIPQKESLSYVMGKVWVANNDVHTVLCNSEKNTPFMQSRTYCPD
;
A
#
# COMPACT_ATOMS: atom_id res chain seq x y z
N MET A 1 -35.39 18.28 52.38
CA MET A 1 -34.38 17.48 51.66
C MET A 1 -33.95 18.28 50.43
N ASN A 2 -33.07 19.27 50.60
CA ASN A 2 -32.68 20.17 49.51
C ASN A 2 -31.52 19.55 48.72
N LYS A 3 -31.83 19.09 47.52
CA LYS A 3 -30.86 18.65 46.53
C LYS A 3 -30.15 19.90 46.00
N SER A 4 -28.86 20.03 46.29
CA SER A 4 -27.98 21.03 45.69
C SER A 4 -27.91 20.75 44.18
N SER A 5 -28.68 21.47 43.39
CA SER A 5 -28.56 21.47 41.94
C SER A 5 -27.28 22.24 41.58
N SER A 6 -26.18 21.49 41.49
CA SER A 6 -24.92 21.93 40.90
C SER A 6 -25.11 22.07 39.39
N GLY A 7 -25.02 23.30 38.88
CA GLY A 7 -25.02 23.59 37.45
C GLY A 7 -23.59 23.79 36.95
N PHE A 8 -23.26 23.18 35.81
CA PHE A 8 -21.99 23.42 35.11
C PHE A 8 -21.89 24.89 34.68
N THR A 9 -20.72 25.49 34.83
CA THR A 9 -20.51 26.87 34.37
C THR A 9 -20.23 26.91 32.86
N LEU A 10 -20.69 27.95 32.17
CA LEU A 10 -20.37 28.16 30.75
C LEU A 10 -18.86 28.30 30.53
N ILE A 11 -18.13 28.85 31.51
CA ILE A 11 -16.69 29.01 31.44
C ILE A 11 -15.94 27.68 31.59
N GLU A 12 -16.44 26.73 32.41
CA GLU A 12 -15.88 25.37 32.47
C GLU A 12 -15.95 24.69 31.11
N LEU A 13 -17.11 24.75 30.46
CA LEU A 13 -17.26 24.16 29.12
C LEU A 13 -16.36 24.85 28.09
N LEU A 14 -16.18 26.17 28.19
CA LEU A 14 -15.31 26.93 27.29
C LEU A 14 -13.83 26.51 27.42
N VAL A 15 -13.31 26.36 28.64
CA VAL A 15 -11.92 25.93 28.84
C VAL A 15 -11.72 24.49 28.33
N VAL A 16 -12.71 23.62 28.54
CA VAL A 16 -12.64 22.22 28.09
C VAL A 16 -12.59 22.12 26.56
N ILE A 17 -13.42 22.88 25.83
CA ILE A 17 -13.37 22.87 24.35
C ILE A 17 -12.06 23.47 23.82
N VAL A 18 -11.48 24.46 24.51
CA VAL A 18 -10.19 25.04 24.14
C VAL A 18 -9.08 23.99 24.27
N ILE A 19 -9.04 23.26 25.39
CA ILE A 19 -8.06 22.18 25.59
C ILE A 19 -8.26 21.06 24.55
N MET A 20 -9.51 20.64 24.31
CA MET A 20 -9.81 19.63 23.28
C MET A 20 -9.39 20.08 21.87
N GLY A 21 -9.56 21.36 21.55
CA GLY A 21 -9.12 21.95 20.28
C GLY A 21 -7.61 21.87 20.07
N VAL A 22 -6.82 22.19 21.11
CA VAL A 22 -5.35 22.08 21.05
C VAL A 22 -4.89 20.64 20.86
N LEU A 23 -5.48 19.69 21.60
CA LEU A 23 -5.15 18.27 21.46
C LEU A 23 -5.50 17.73 20.07
N ALA A 24 -6.68 18.09 19.54
CA ALA A 24 -7.14 17.65 18.23
C ALA A 24 -6.22 18.17 17.10
N ALA A 25 -5.74 19.41 17.19
CA ALA A 25 -4.85 20.00 16.19
C ALA A 25 -3.53 19.22 16.03
N ILE A 26 -2.97 18.70 17.13
CA ILE A 26 -1.73 17.90 17.11
C ILE A 26 -2.01 16.46 16.69
N ALA A 27 -3.13 15.87 17.15
CA ALA A 27 -3.45 14.46 16.93
C ALA A 27 -3.89 14.16 15.49
N LEU A 28 -4.65 15.06 14.86
CA LEU A 28 -5.26 14.83 13.54
C LEU A 28 -4.25 14.53 12.42
N PRO A 29 -3.17 15.31 12.19
CA PRO A 29 -2.22 14.99 11.12
C PRO A 29 -1.52 13.64 11.32
N SER A 30 -1.21 13.27 12.57
CA SER A 30 -0.64 11.97 12.91
C SER A 30 -1.61 10.82 12.61
N TYR A 31 -2.89 10.99 13.01
CA TYR A 31 -3.93 10.01 12.74
C TYR A 31 -4.12 9.77 11.23
N LEU A 32 -4.17 10.82 10.42
CA LEU A 32 -4.30 10.71 8.97
C LEU A 32 -3.13 9.97 8.33
N ASN A 33 -1.90 10.21 8.80
CA ASN A 33 -0.72 9.48 8.32
C ASN A 33 -0.78 7.99 8.69
N ILE A 34 -1.21 7.65 9.91
CA ILE A 34 -1.39 6.24 10.33
C ILE A 34 -2.44 5.55 9.45
N ARG A 35 -3.57 6.21 9.18
CA ARG A 35 -4.61 5.71 8.29
C ARG A 35 -4.08 5.44 6.88
N ASN A 36 -3.36 6.40 6.29
CA ASN A 36 -2.77 6.23 4.95
C ASN A 36 -1.76 5.07 4.90
N ARG A 37 -0.94 4.90 5.94
CA ARG A 37 0.01 3.78 6.05
C ARG A 37 -0.70 2.44 6.18
N ALA A 38 -1.80 2.37 6.95
CA ALA A 38 -2.62 1.17 7.03
C ALA A 38 -3.20 0.80 5.66
N THR A 39 -3.78 1.76 4.93
CA THR A 39 -4.32 1.52 3.58
C THR A 39 -3.23 1.06 2.60
N SER A 40 -2.02 1.62 2.68
CA SER A 40 -0.90 1.18 1.84
C SER A 40 -0.43 -0.24 2.20
N ARG A 41 -0.51 -0.62 3.49
CA ARG A 41 -0.20 -1.98 3.96
C ARG A 41 -1.23 -2.99 3.49
N GLU A 42 -2.51 -2.64 3.46
CA GLU A 42 -3.56 -3.50 2.91
C GLU A 42 -3.27 -3.84 1.44
N ALA A 43 -2.88 -2.84 0.63
CA ALA A 43 -2.46 -3.07 -0.74
C ALA A 43 -1.23 -3.99 -0.83
N MET A 44 -0.20 -3.77 0.01
CA MET A 44 0.97 -4.67 0.07
C MET A 44 0.60 -6.11 0.41
N LEU A 45 -0.30 -6.31 1.37
CA LEU A 45 -0.74 -7.65 1.77
C LEU A 45 -1.44 -8.35 0.61
N LEU A 46 -2.35 -7.67 -0.09
CA LEU A 46 -3.00 -8.22 -1.27
C LEU A 46 -1.99 -8.56 -2.37
N LEU A 47 -1.07 -7.64 -2.70
CA LEU A 47 -0.05 -7.94 -3.71
C LEU A 47 0.81 -9.14 -3.29
N SER A 48 1.18 -9.24 -2.02
CA SER A 48 1.97 -10.37 -1.51
C SER A 48 1.24 -11.71 -1.60
N SER A 49 -0.09 -11.74 -1.40
CA SER A 49 -0.86 -12.98 -1.56
C SER A 49 -0.94 -13.39 -3.02
N LEU A 50 -1.23 -12.44 -3.91
CA LEU A 50 -1.27 -12.69 -5.36
C LEU A 50 0.09 -13.14 -5.91
N MET A 51 1.18 -12.52 -5.46
CA MET A 51 2.54 -12.95 -5.84
C MET A 51 2.85 -14.38 -5.39
N ARG A 52 2.40 -14.76 -4.19
CA ARG A 52 2.58 -16.12 -3.68
C ARG A 52 1.75 -17.14 -4.45
N GLU A 53 0.55 -16.77 -4.87
CA GLU A 53 -0.29 -17.59 -5.75
C GLU A 53 0.37 -17.80 -7.10
N GLU A 54 0.90 -16.75 -7.73
CA GLU A 54 1.65 -16.86 -8.99
C GLU A 54 2.92 -17.71 -8.85
N GLN A 55 3.64 -17.58 -7.74
CA GLN A 55 4.80 -18.42 -7.45
C GLN A 55 4.41 -19.90 -7.34
N ALA A 56 3.33 -20.21 -6.62
CA ALA A 56 2.84 -21.58 -6.51
C ALA A 56 2.39 -22.13 -7.88
N TYR A 57 1.67 -21.32 -8.65
CA TYR A 57 1.22 -21.69 -9.99
C TYR A 57 2.40 -22.00 -10.92
N PHE A 58 3.46 -21.19 -10.89
CA PHE A 58 4.66 -21.41 -11.70
C PHE A 58 5.38 -22.71 -11.32
N VAL A 59 5.49 -23.02 -10.03
CA VAL A 59 6.11 -24.28 -9.56
C VAL A 59 5.33 -25.50 -10.03
N GLU A 60 4.00 -25.40 -10.13
CA GLU A 60 3.14 -26.51 -10.56
C GLU A 60 3.07 -26.66 -12.08
N ASN A 61 3.00 -25.55 -12.82
CA ASN A 61 2.69 -25.56 -14.26
C ASN A 61 3.89 -25.22 -15.15
N ASN A 62 5.01 -24.78 -14.56
CA ASN A 62 6.20 -24.28 -15.26
C ASN A 62 5.88 -23.16 -16.27
N ASP A 63 4.84 -22.38 -15.98
CA ASP A 63 4.39 -21.21 -16.75
C ASP A 63 3.69 -20.22 -15.82
N TRP A 64 3.58 -18.96 -16.23
CA TRP A 64 2.83 -17.93 -15.49
C TRP A 64 1.33 -18.08 -15.71
N SER A 65 0.51 -17.61 -14.77
CA SER A 65 -0.92 -17.57 -15.03
C SER A 65 -1.21 -16.63 -16.22
N SER A 66 -2.31 -16.84 -16.93
CA SER A 66 -2.75 -15.93 -18.00
C SER A 66 -3.50 -14.70 -17.47
N PHE A 67 -3.60 -14.55 -16.15
CA PHE A 67 -4.38 -13.49 -15.54
C PHE A 67 -3.70 -12.13 -15.70
N ARG A 68 -4.26 -11.27 -16.56
CA ARG A 68 -3.75 -9.92 -16.83
C ARG A 68 -4.88 -8.90 -16.79
N GLY A 69 -4.51 -7.67 -16.45
CA GLY A 69 -5.41 -6.52 -16.48
C GLY A 69 -5.64 -5.90 -15.13
N THR A 70 -6.66 -5.04 -15.08
CA THR A 70 -7.06 -4.30 -13.88
C THR A 70 -8.03 -5.13 -13.05
N LEU A 71 -7.64 -5.43 -11.81
CA LEU A 71 -8.49 -6.03 -10.80
C LEU A 71 -9.33 -4.93 -10.13
N ALA A 72 -10.65 -5.03 -10.25
CA ALA A 72 -11.55 -4.29 -9.38
C ALA A 72 -11.60 -5.00 -8.03
N THR A 73 -10.85 -4.52 -7.05
CA THR A 73 -10.87 -5.05 -5.68
C THR A 73 -11.71 -4.14 -4.80
N PRO A 74 -12.96 -4.54 -4.43
CA PRO A 74 -13.82 -3.72 -3.59
C PRO A 74 -13.18 -3.38 -2.23
N GLU A 75 -12.31 -4.27 -1.76
CA GLU A 75 -11.54 -4.15 -0.51
C GLU A 75 -10.44 -3.10 -0.56
N LEU A 76 -10.02 -2.65 -1.76
CA LEU A 76 -9.04 -1.58 -1.93
C LEU A 76 -9.63 -0.43 -2.75
N SER A 77 -10.71 0.20 -2.26
CA SER A 77 -11.38 1.33 -2.93
C SER A 77 -10.47 2.53 -3.26
N HIS A 78 -9.27 2.58 -2.70
CA HIS A 78 -8.29 3.65 -2.91
C HIS A 78 -7.13 3.27 -3.82
N TYR A 79 -7.12 2.04 -4.34
CA TYR A 79 -6.09 1.53 -5.24
C TYR A 79 -6.72 0.91 -6.49
N GLU A 80 -6.07 1.13 -7.62
CA GLU A 80 -6.27 0.33 -8.81
C GLU A 80 -5.17 -0.72 -8.87
N VAL A 81 -5.54 -2.00 -8.88
CA VAL A 81 -4.58 -3.11 -8.95
C VAL A 81 -4.46 -3.55 -10.40
N VAL A 82 -3.24 -3.52 -10.94
CA VAL A 82 -2.94 -3.89 -12.33
C VAL A 82 -1.89 -5.00 -12.33
N ILE A 83 -2.15 -6.06 -13.12
CA ILE A 83 -1.21 -7.14 -13.36
C ILE A 83 -0.82 -7.13 -14.83
N ASP A 84 0.49 -6.96 -15.09
CA ASP A 84 1.09 -6.96 -16.42
C ASP A 84 2.34 -7.82 -16.49
N ASP A 85 2.66 -8.30 -17.69
CA ASP A 85 3.95 -8.92 -17.96
C ASP A 85 5.05 -7.86 -18.05
N PHE A 86 6.25 -8.25 -17.64
CA PHE A 86 7.46 -7.55 -18.02
C PHE A 86 8.38 -8.49 -18.77
N ASN A 87 8.96 -7.97 -19.86
CA ASN A 87 9.87 -8.70 -20.72
C ASN A 87 11.23 -8.00 -20.74
N ASN A 88 12.30 -8.78 -20.89
CA ASN A 88 13.67 -8.27 -21.06
C ASN A 88 14.11 -7.28 -19.97
N HIS A 89 13.62 -7.46 -18.73
CA HIS A 89 14.03 -6.63 -17.62
C HIS A 89 15.45 -7.02 -17.21
N ARG A 90 16.36 -6.05 -17.12
CA ARG A 90 17.74 -6.31 -16.69
C ARG A 90 17.82 -6.23 -15.17
N THR A 91 18.19 -7.33 -14.53
CA THR A 91 18.49 -7.34 -13.09
C THR A 91 19.78 -6.57 -12.81
N GLN A 92 20.05 -6.27 -11.53
CA GLN A 92 21.33 -5.67 -11.11
C GLN A 92 22.54 -6.54 -11.47
N ALA A 93 22.35 -7.86 -11.57
CA ALA A 93 23.36 -8.81 -12.03
C ALA A 93 23.57 -8.79 -13.56
N GLY A 94 22.80 -7.99 -14.30
CA GLY A 94 22.90 -7.85 -15.75
C GLY A 94 22.16 -8.92 -16.56
N GLU A 95 21.47 -9.85 -15.88
CA GLU A 95 20.65 -10.91 -16.47
C GLU A 95 19.36 -10.32 -17.06
N SER A 96 18.93 -10.84 -18.21
CA SER A 96 17.63 -10.50 -18.78
C SER A 96 16.59 -11.50 -18.30
N VAL A 97 15.60 -11.00 -17.55
CA VAL A 97 14.54 -11.80 -16.96
C VAL A 97 13.17 -11.31 -17.43
N SER A 98 12.21 -12.22 -17.42
CA SER A 98 10.82 -11.95 -17.71
C SER A 98 9.94 -12.55 -16.62
N GLY A 99 8.77 -11.94 -16.42
CA GLY A 99 7.85 -12.37 -15.37
C GLY A 99 6.68 -11.42 -15.23
N LEU A 100 6.07 -11.43 -14.05
CA LEU A 100 4.87 -10.69 -13.73
C LEU A 100 5.16 -9.49 -12.85
N ARG A 101 4.51 -8.38 -13.16
CA ARG A 101 4.49 -7.18 -12.35
C ARG A 101 3.07 -6.92 -11.87
N LEU A 102 2.95 -6.80 -10.56
CA LEU A 102 1.71 -6.41 -9.89
C LEU A 102 1.89 -4.98 -9.40
N ARG A 103 0.93 -4.11 -9.68
CA ARG A 103 0.98 -2.68 -9.33
C ARG A 103 -0.29 -2.31 -8.61
N ALA A 104 -0.15 -1.72 -7.42
CA ALA A 104 -1.24 -1.03 -6.74
C ALA A 104 -1.03 0.46 -6.92
N ILE A 105 -1.80 1.04 -7.84
CA ILE A 105 -1.76 2.45 -8.22
C ILE A 105 -2.71 3.22 -7.29
N PRO A 106 -2.22 4.14 -6.45
CA PRO A 106 -3.07 4.90 -5.54
C PRO A 106 -3.93 5.92 -6.29
N GLN A 107 -5.19 6.01 -5.91
CA GLN A 107 -6.14 7.02 -6.40
C GLN A 107 -6.01 8.36 -5.65
N LYS A 108 -5.14 8.43 -4.61
CA LYS A 108 -4.90 9.63 -3.79
C LYS A 108 -3.41 9.90 -3.65
N GLU A 109 -3.01 11.17 -3.77
CA GLU A 109 -1.61 11.59 -3.68
C GLU A 109 -0.93 11.28 -2.33
N SER A 110 -1.72 11.22 -1.25
CA SER A 110 -1.23 10.94 0.10
C SER A 110 -0.99 9.45 0.38
N LEU A 111 -1.31 8.57 -0.58
CA LEU A 111 -1.11 7.13 -0.48
C LEU A 111 0.15 6.72 -1.23
N SER A 112 0.77 5.65 -0.75
CA SER A 112 2.01 5.13 -1.32
C SER A 112 1.73 4.22 -2.50
N TYR A 113 2.50 4.41 -3.58
CA TYR A 113 2.49 3.48 -4.70
C TYR A 113 3.17 2.15 -4.31
N VAL A 114 2.53 1.02 -4.59
CA VAL A 114 3.05 -0.32 -4.24
C VAL A 114 3.25 -1.14 -5.51
N MET A 115 4.35 -1.88 -5.59
CA MET A 115 4.65 -2.77 -6.72
C MET A 115 5.23 -4.09 -6.23
N GLY A 116 4.77 -5.18 -6.82
CA GLY A 116 5.39 -6.48 -6.75
C GLY A 116 5.97 -6.89 -8.10
N LYS A 117 7.09 -7.60 -8.11
CA LYS A 117 7.54 -8.36 -9.30
C LYS A 117 7.78 -9.81 -8.91
N VAL A 118 7.44 -10.72 -9.80
CA VAL A 118 7.74 -12.14 -9.71
C VAL A 118 8.40 -12.54 -11.02
N TRP A 119 9.55 -13.20 -10.97
CA TRP A 119 10.26 -13.67 -12.16
C TRP A 119 11.04 -14.94 -11.87
N VAL A 120 11.53 -15.57 -12.94
CA VAL A 120 12.41 -16.73 -12.82
C VAL A 120 13.79 -16.35 -13.31
N ALA A 121 14.80 -16.66 -12.50
CA ALA A 121 16.20 -16.55 -12.85
C ALA A 121 16.92 -17.80 -12.32
N ASN A 122 17.86 -18.35 -13.09
CA ASN A 122 18.64 -19.52 -12.67
C ASN A 122 17.81 -20.71 -12.13
N ASN A 123 16.61 -20.92 -12.69
CA ASN A 123 15.66 -21.97 -12.29
C ASN A 123 14.99 -21.79 -10.91
N ASP A 124 15.14 -20.60 -10.30
CA ASP A 124 14.48 -20.21 -9.05
C ASP A 124 13.47 -19.10 -9.31
N VAL A 125 12.36 -19.11 -8.56
CA VAL A 125 11.34 -18.05 -8.59
C VAL A 125 11.71 -16.96 -7.58
N HIS A 126 11.97 -15.76 -8.09
CA HIS A 126 12.27 -14.57 -7.32
C HIS A 126 11.03 -13.69 -7.17
N THR A 127 10.91 -13.04 -6.02
CA THR A 127 9.84 -12.10 -5.71
C THR A 127 10.40 -10.86 -5.06
N VAL A 128 9.97 -9.67 -5.48
CA VAL A 128 10.24 -8.43 -4.75
C VAL A 128 8.95 -7.65 -4.56
N LEU A 129 8.74 -7.15 -3.34
CA LEU A 129 7.63 -6.24 -3.01
C LEU A 129 8.22 -4.91 -2.54
N CYS A 130 7.75 -3.84 -3.13
CA CYS A 130 8.26 -2.50 -2.92
C CYS A 130 7.13 -1.53 -2.59
N ASN A 131 7.42 -0.63 -1.67
CA ASN A 131 6.54 0.45 -1.29
C ASN A 131 7.23 1.81 -1.49
N SER A 132 6.56 2.71 -2.20
CA SER A 132 7.03 4.06 -2.45
C SER A 132 6.69 4.96 -1.26
N GLU A 133 7.43 6.05 -1.08
CA GLU A 133 7.13 7.01 -0.01
C GLU A 133 5.89 7.87 -0.34
N LYS A 134 5.48 7.95 -1.61
CA LYS A 134 4.35 8.76 -2.11
C LYS A 134 3.67 8.07 -3.32
N ASN A 135 2.71 8.76 -3.95
CA ASN A 135 2.10 8.33 -5.22
C ASN A 135 3.04 8.47 -6.44
N THR A 136 4.34 8.26 -6.26
CA THR A 136 5.33 8.31 -7.34
C THR A 136 5.70 6.89 -7.77
N PRO A 137 5.55 6.53 -9.06
CA PRO A 137 5.99 5.24 -9.57
C PRO A 137 7.51 5.06 -9.42
N PHE A 138 7.95 3.81 -9.18
CA PHE A 138 9.37 3.47 -9.04
C PHE A 138 10.24 3.77 -10.29
N MET A 139 9.63 4.06 -11.45
CA MET A 139 10.36 4.50 -12.65
C MET A 139 10.73 6.00 -12.65
N GLN A 140 10.14 6.80 -11.74
CA GLN A 140 10.34 8.26 -11.69
C GLN A 140 10.95 8.75 -10.37
N SER A 141 11.00 7.91 -9.33
CA SER A 141 11.54 8.26 -8.00
C SER A 141 12.95 7.74 -7.78
N ARG A 142 13.75 8.43 -6.94
CA ARG A 142 15.01 7.88 -6.37
C ARG A 142 14.80 6.61 -5.54
N THR A 143 13.55 6.24 -5.29
CA THR A 143 13.15 4.96 -4.71
C THR A 143 13.25 3.90 -5.81
N TYR A 144 14.37 3.20 -5.86
CA TYR A 144 14.57 2.01 -6.67
C TYR A 144 13.88 0.83 -5.96
N CYS A 145 13.07 0.07 -6.70
CA CYS A 145 12.57 -1.22 -6.24
C CYS A 145 13.65 -2.26 -6.59
N PRO A 146 14.46 -2.72 -5.61
CA PRO A 146 15.57 -3.61 -5.90
C PRO A 146 15.07 -4.92 -6.50
N ASP A 147 15.75 -5.39 -7.54
CA ASP A 147 15.62 -6.77 -8.01
C ASP A 147 16.49 -7.69 -7.15
#